data_AF-A0A1M7D4M9-F1
#
_entry.id   AF-A0A1M7D4M9-F1
#
_cell.length_a   1.000
_cell.length_b   1.000
_cell.length_c   1.000
_cell.angle_alpha   90.00
_cell.angle_beta   90.00
_cell.angle_gamma   90.00
#
_symmetry.space_group_name_H-M   'P 1'
#
loop_
_entity.id
_entity.type
_entity.pdbx_description
1 polymer ?
#
loop_
_entity_poly.entity_id
_entity_poly.type
_entity_poly.pdbx_seq_one_letter_code
_entity_poly.pdbx_strand_id
1 'polypeptide(L)'
;MDGFYGNIGILAVTLAIIYGCKKILEYYDYKYSGYYENTKVYKAADKFVHGAASDDVKSLLTSCFDFDREDADEILRRSLPHRTDKDGGYRRFIKSVNRVLGARVYHYDTVHVKY
;
A
#
# COMPACT_ATOMS: atom_id res chain seq x y z
N MET A 1 51.28 8.81 3.86
CA MET A 1 50.23 9.06 2.84
C MET A 1 48.93 8.30 3.14
N ASP A 2 48.93 7.42 4.14
CA ASP A 2 47.83 6.50 4.48
C ASP A 2 46.58 7.19 5.03
N GLY A 3 46.73 8.33 5.73
CA GLY A 3 45.59 9.10 6.24
C GLY A 3 44.75 9.78 5.16
N PHE A 4 45.32 10.07 3.99
CA PHE A 4 44.61 10.73 2.89
C PHE A 4 43.71 9.74 2.13
N TYR A 5 44.22 8.53 1.86
CA TYR A 5 43.45 7.45 1.25
C TYR A 5 42.35 6.91 2.16
N GLY A 6 42.59 6.85 3.48
CA GLY A 6 41.56 6.48 4.46
C GLY A 6 40.38 7.46 4.48
N ASN A 7 40.65 8.76 4.42
CA ASN A 7 39.60 9.79 4.36
C ASN A 7 38.81 9.75 3.04
N ILE A 8 39.47 9.49 1.91
CA ILE A 8 38.80 9.35 0.60
C ILE A 8 37.87 8.12 0.60
N GLY A 9 38.30 7.00 1.21
CA GLY A 9 37.47 5.81 1.35
C GLY A 9 36.19 6.05 2.16
N ILE A 10 36.31 6.74 3.30
CA ILE A 10 35.16 7.11 4.14
C ILE A 10 34.20 8.04 3.38
N LEU A 11 34.73 9.00 2.63
CA LEU A 11 33.93 9.90 1.79
C LEU A 11 33.15 9.13 0.71
N ALA A 12 33.80 8.16 0.05
CA ALA A 12 33.15 7.34 -0.98
C ALA A 12 32.02 6.46 -0.41
N VAL A 13 32.25 5.82 0.74
CA VAL A 13 31.24 5.00 1.43
C VAL A 13 30.07 5.88 1.88
N THR A 14 30.36 7.06 2.43
CA THR A 14 29.33 8.02 2.88
C THR A 14 28.46 8.47 1.70
N LEU A 15 29.06 8.81 0.56
CA LEU A 15 28.33 9.19 -0.65
C LEU A 15 27.48 8.04 -1.21
N ALA A 16 27.99 6.80 -1.18
CA ALA A 16 27.23 5.63 -1.62
C ALA A 16 26.01 5.37 -0.73
N ILE A 17 26.14 5.53 0.59
CA ILE A 17 25.02 5.41 1.54
C ILE A 17 23.99 6.52 1.29
N ILE A 18 24.43 7.77 1.16
CA ILE A 18 23.53 8.90 0.88
C ILE A 18 22.79 8.69 -0.45
N TYR A 19 23.50 8.26 -1.49
CA TYR A 19 22.89 7.97 -2.78
C TYR A 19 21.90 6.82 -2.70
N GLY A 20 22.23 5.75 -1.97
CA GLY A 20 21.32 4.62 -1.71
C GLY A 20 20.05 5.07 -0.98
N CYS A 21 20.20 5.81 0.12
CA CYS A 21 19.07 6.36 0.88
C CYS A 21 18.20 7.29 0.02
N LYS A 22 18.82 8.18 -0.77
CA LYS A 22 18.10 9.08 -1.68
C LYS A 22 17.32 8.30 -2.73
N LYS A 23 17.92 7.28 -3.33
CA LYS A 23 17.29 6.46 -4.38
C LYS A 23 16.15 5.60 -3.83
N ILE A 24 16.28 5.11 -2.60
CA ILE A 24 15.19 4.44 -1.88
C ILE A 24 14.06 5.43 -1.60
N LEU A 25 14.38 6.62 -1.08
CA LEU A 25 13.38 7.67 -0.84
C LEU A 25 12.67 8.09 -2.12
N GLU A 26 13.38 8.30 -3.22
CA GLU A 26 12.79 8.61 -4.54
C GLU A 26 11.93 7.45 -5.06
N TYR A 27 12.31 6.20 -4.82
CA TYR A 27 11.49 5.04 -5.18
C TYR A 27 10.19 5.00 -4.37
N TYR A 28 10.26 5.25 -3.06
CA TYR A 28 9.07 5.40 -2.22
C TYR A 28 8.25 6.62 -2.63
N ASP A 29 8.88 7.78 -2.85
CA ASP A 29 8.18 9.00 -3.25
C ASP A 29 7.46 8.81 -4.59
N TYR A 30 8.12 8.22 -5.60
CA TYR A 30 7.50 7.85 -6.88
C TYR A 30 6.36 6.82 -6.72
N LYS A 31 6.51 5.86 -5.81
CA LYS A 31 5.47 4.87 -5.50
C LYS A 31 4.27 5.50 -4.80
N TYR A 32 4.47 6.55 -4.00
CA TYR A 32 3.44 7.21 -3.19
C TYR A 32 2.95 8.55 -3.77
N SER A 33 3.52 9.08 -4.86
CA SER A 33 3.18 10.37 -5.47
C SER A 33 1.86 10.39 -6.25
N GLY A 34 0.89 9.56 -5.87
CA GLY A 34 -0.51 9.68 -6.32
C GLY A 34 -0.86 9.00 -7.64
N TYR A 35 0.05 8.26 -8.28
CA TYR A 35 -0.25 7.47 -9.49
C TYR A 35 -0.49 5.97 -9.22
N TYR A 36 -0.29 5.50 -8.00
CA TYR A 36 -0.31 4.07 -7.65
C TYR A 36 -1.59 3.65 -6.92
N GLU A 37 -2.74 4.17 -7.34
CA GLU A 37 -4.01 3.56 -6.97
C GLU A 37 -4.14 2.22 -7.69
N ASN A 38 -3.84 1.13 -6.99
CA ASN A 38 -4.01 -0.19 -7.58
C ASN A 38 -5.52 -0.48 -7.71
N THR A 39 -6.01 -0.48 -8.95
CA THR A 39 -7.42 -0.72 -9.27
C THR A 39 -7.94 -2.05 -8.72
N LYS A 40 -7.04 -3.01 -8.45
CA LYS A 40 -7.40 -4.28 -7.79
C LYS A 40 -7.89 -4.09 -6.36
N VAL A 41 -7.43 -3.07 -5.63
CA VAL A 41 -7.92 -2.76 -4.28
C VAL A 41 -9.36 -2.29 -4.33
N TYR A 42 -9.71 -1.42 -5.28
CA TYR A 42 -11.09 -1.00 -5.49
C TYR A 42 -11.97 -2.16 -5.97
N LYS A 43 -11.44 -3.04 -6.83
CA LYS A 43 -12.12 -4.28 -7.23
C LYS A 43 -12.33 -5.23 -6.05
N ALA A 44 -11.37 -5.33 -5.13
CA ALA A 44 -11.49 -6.13 -3.91
C ALA A 44 -12.56 -5.54 -2.98
N ALA A 45 -12.59 -4.21 -2.82
CA ALA A 45 -13.61 -3.51 -2.04
C ALA A 45 -15.02 -3.69 -2.64
N ASP A 46 -15.15 -3.61 -3.97
CA ASP A 46 -16.41 -3.85 -4.68
C ASP A 46 -16.90 -5.30 -4.51
N LYS A 47 -16.01 -6.29 -4.72
CA LYS A 47 -16.35 -7.69 -4.47
C LYS A 47 -16.72 -7.95 -3.01
N PHE A 48 -16.03 -7.31 -2.08
CA PHE A 48 -16.31 -7.43 -0.65
C PHE A 48 -17.73 -6.98 -0.31
N VAL A 49 -18.20 -5.83 -0.82
CA VAL A 49 -19.57 -5.36 -0.57
C VAL A 49 -20.63 -6.18 -1.30
N HIS A 50 -20.31 -6.74 -2.48
CA HIS A 50 -21.17 -7.67 -3.21
C HIS A 50 -21.19 -9.08 -2.61
N GLY A 51 -20.49 -9.30 -1.49
CA GLY A 51 -20.59 -10.51 -0.69
C GLY A 51 -19.68 -11.66 -1.14
N ALA A 52 -18.64 -11.38 -1.92
CA ALA A 52 -17.64 -12.38 -2.32
C ALA A 52 -17.02 -13.10 -1.11
N ALA A 53 -16.52 -14.31 -1.35
CA ALA A 53 -15.82 -15.08 -0.34
C ALA A 53 -14.57 -14.33 0.13
N SER A 54 -14.26 -14.45 1.43
CA SER A 54 -13.08 -13.79 2.02
C SER A 54 -11.79 -14.23 1.32
N ASP A 55 -11.68 -15.48 0.89
CA ASP A 55 -10.52 -15.99 0.16
C ASP A 55 -10.33 -15.32 -1.21
N ASP A 56 -11.42 -15.00 -1.93
CA ASP A 56 -11.36 -14.31 -3.22
C ASP A 56 -10.89 -12.86 -3.05
N VAL A 57 -11.40 -12.18 -2.02
CA VAL A 57 -11.01 -10.81 -1.68
C VAL A 57 -9.55 -10.78 -1.21
N LYS A 58 -9.15 -11.76 -0.41
CA LYS A 58 -7.79 -11.94 0.08
C LYS A 58 -6.81 -12.19 -1.06
N SER A 59 -7.15 -13.08 -1.99
CA SER A 59 -6.35 -13.36 -3.19
C SER A 59 -6.11 -12.09 -4.00
N LEU A 60 -7.15 -11.27 -4.20
CA LEU A 60 -7.01 -9.99 -4.90
C LEU A 60 -6.09 -9.02 -4.17
N LEU A 61 -6.22 -8.88 -2.85
CA LEU A 61 -5.33 -8.04 -2.03
C LEU A 61 -3.88 -8.53 -2.10
N THR A 62 -3.63 -9.83 -1.91
CA THR A 62 -2.28 -10.41 -1.96
C THR A 62 -1.66 -10.42 -3.36
N SER A 63 -2.46 -10.21 -4.39
CA SER A 63 -1.96 -10.01 -5.77
C SER A 63 -1.46 -8.59 -6.03
N CYS A 64 -1.65 -7.69 -5.06
CA CYS A 64 -1.01 -6.39 -5.02
C CYS A 64 0.28 -6.53 -4.22
N PHE A 65 1.37 -5.94 -4.72
CA PHE A 65 2.67 -5.99 -4.05
C PHE A 65 2.67 -5.33 -2.66
N ASP A 66 1.67 -4.48 -2.37
CA ASP A 66 1.58 -3.69 -1.15
C ASP A 66 0.92 -4.43 0.03
N PHE A 67 0.38 -5.63 -0.18
CA PHE A 67 -0.27 -6.40 0.89
C PHE A 67 0.25 -7.82 0.91
N ASP A 68 0.71 -8.24 2.07
CA ASP A 68 0.93 -9.66 2.33
C ASP A 68 -0.36 -10.34 2.81
N ARG A 69 -0.23 -11.61 3.21
CA ARG A 69 -1.38 -12.41 3.64
C ARG A 69 -1.95 -11.94 4.99
N GLU A 70 -1.10 -11.45 5.88
CA GLU A 70 -1.46 -10.96 7.22
C GLU A 70 -2.17 -9.60 7.11
N ASP A 71 -1.65 -8.72 6.25
CA ASP A 71 -2.27 -7.45 5.89
C ASP A 71 -3.70 -7.66 5.37
N ALA A 72 -3.87 -8.60 4.45
CA ALA A 72 -5.17 -8.91 3.87
C ALA A 72 -6.16 -9.48 4.91
N ASP A 73 -5.67 -10.31 5.85
CA ASP A 73 -6.46 -10.79 6.99
C ASP A 73 -6.88 -9.67 7.92
N GLU A 74 -5.97 -8.73 8.22
CA GLU A 74 -6.28 -7.59 9.06
C GLU A 74 -7.33 -6.67 8.42
N ILE A 75 -7.20 -6.39 7.12
CA ILE A 75 -8.17 -5.60 6.34
C ILE A 75 -9.54 -6.25 6.43
N LEU A 76 -9.64 -7.56 6.18
CA LEU A 76 -10.90 -8.30 6.24
C LEU A 76 -11.48 -8.33 7.65
N ARG A 77 -10.69 -8.65 8.67
CA ARG A 77 -11.13 -8.70 10.07
C ARG A 77 -11.76 -7.37 10.52
N ARG A 78 -11.19 -6.24 10.10
CA ARG A 78 -11.69 -4.91 10.45
C ARG A 78 -12.91 -4.49 9.64
N SER A 79 -13.10 -5.06 8.46
CA SER A 79 -14.13 -4.63 7.50
C SER A 79 -15.38 -5.52 7.54
N LEU A 80 -15.22 -6.82 7.80
CA LEU A 80 -16.30 -7.82 7.83
C LEU A 80 -17.52 -7.41 8.68
N PRO A 81 -17.36 -6.86 9.90
CA PRO A 81 -18.51 -6.43 10.72
C PRO A 81 -19.36 -5.32 10.07
N HIS A 82 -18.79 -4.60 9.11
CA HIS A 82 -19.40 -3.45 8.45
C HIS A 82 -19.86 -3.76 7.03
N ARG A 83 -19.75 -5.02 6.57
CA ARG A 83 -19.99 -5.39 5.17
C ARG A 83 -21.37 -4.99 4.65
N THR A 84 -22.38 -5.08 5.50
CA THR A 84 -23.79 -4.79 5.17
C THR A 84 -24.21 -3.36 5.48
N ASP A 85 -23.29 -2.52 5.94
CA ASP A 85 -23.60 -1.11 6.21
C ASP A 85 -23.94 -0.43 4.87
N LYS A 86 -25.15 0.15 4.79
CA LYS A 86 -25.81 0.63 3.57
C LYS A 86 -24.92 1.47 2.63
N ASP A 87 -23.99 2.24 3.21
CA ASP A 87 -22.93 3.00 2.50
C ASP A 87 -21.54 2.81 3.16
N GLY A 88 -21.46 1.95 4.17
CA GLY A 88 -20.34 1.87 5.10
C GLY A 88 -19.34 0.75 4.80
N GLY A 89 -19.78 -0.33 4.13
CA GLY A 89 -18.93 -1.50 3.89
C GLY A 89 -17.72 -1.18 3.01
N TYR A 90 -17.96 -0.53 1.87
CA TYR A 90 -16.89 -0.11 0.96
C TYR A 90 -15.95 0.90 1.62
N ARG A 91 -16.53 1.93 2.25
CA ARG A 91 -15.78 2.97 2.95
C ARG A 91 -14.94 2.41 4.10
N ARG A 92 -15.47 1.46 4.87
CA ARG A 92 -14.75 0.77 5.95
C ARG A 92 -13.62 -0.10 5.42
N PHE A 93 -13.83 -0.75 4.28
CA PHE A 93 -12.80 -1.53 3.61
C PHE A 93 -11.62 -0.64 3.20
N ILE A 94 -11.88 0.42 2.45
CA ILE A 94 -10.84 1.38 2.02
C ILE A 94 -10.16 2.04 3.22
N LYS A 95 -10.91 2.36 4.28
CA LYS A 95 -10.34 2.89 5.53
C LYS A 95 -9.41 1.89 6.21
N SER A 96 -9.72 0.59 6.17
CA SER A 96 -8.88 -0.46 6.74
C SER A 96 -7.61 -0.67 5.91
N VAL A 97 -7.72 -0.62 4.58
CA VAL A 97 -6.57 -0.65 3.66
C VAL A 97 -5.58 0.47 3.97
N ASN A 98 -6.04 1.73 4.00
CA ASN A 98 -5.18 2.88 4.31
C ASN A 98 -4.53 2.78 5.69
N ARG A 99 -5.23 2.14 6.65
CA ARG A 99 -4.70 1.97 7.99
C ARG A 99 -3.55 0.96 8.02
N VAL A 100 -3.67 -0.15 7.30
CA VAL A 100 -2.61 -1.15 7.19
C VAL A 100 -1.39 -0.57 6.47
N LEU A 101 -1.60 0.24 5.42
CA LEU A 101 -0.52 0.95 4.74
C LEU A 101 0.09 2.10 5.56
N GLY A 102 -0.51 2.49 6.68
CA GLY A 102 -0.08 3.64 7.48
C GLY A 102 -0.23 5.01 6.78
N ALA A 103 -0.85 5.06 5.60
CA ALA A 103 -0.97 6.25 4.77
C ALA A 103 -2.35 6.31 4.07
N ARG A 104 -2.86 7.52 3.85
CA ARG A 104 -4.12 7.74 3.13
C ARG A 104 -3.89 7.70 1.62
N VAL A 105 -3.66 6.51 1.09
CA VAL A 105 -3.37 6.27 -0.34
C VAL A 105 -4.64 6.15 -1.18
N TYR A 106 -5.67 5.47 -0.67
CA TYR A 106 -6.91 5.20 -1.38
C TYR A 106 -8.05 6.13 -0.93
N HIS A 107 -8.82 6.63 -1.89
CA HIS A 107 -9.95 7.52 -1.65
C HIS A 107 -11.28 6.77 -1.74
N TYR A 108 -12.18 7.04 -0.81
CA TYR A 108 -13.53 6.46 -0.78
C TYR A 108 -14.60 7.41 -1.30
N ASP A 109 -14.22 8.63 -1.69
CA ASP A 109 -15.10 9.69 -2.19
C ASP A 109 -15.21 9.68 -3.73
N THR A 110 -14.33 8.93 -4.41
CA THR A 110 -14.31 8.78 -5.86
C THR A 110 -15.17 7.60 -6.27
N VAL A 111 -16.31 7.89 -6.91
CA VAL A 111 -17.11 6.90 -7.63
C VAL A 111 -16.24 6.39 -8.78
N HIS A 112 -15.59 5.24 -8.59
CA HIS A 112 -14.86 4.58 -9.67
C HIS A 112 -15.88 4.13 -10.73
N VAL A 113 -15.95 4.91 -11.81
CA VAL A 113 -16.75 4.61 -13.00
C VAL A 113 -16.29 3.25 -13.52
N LYS A 114 -17.25 2.31 -13.58
CA LYS A 114 -17.07 0.96 -14.10
C LYS A 114 -16.49 1.03 -15.53
N TYR A 115 -15.38 0.34 -15.77
CA TYR A 115 -15.01 -0.12 -17.11
C TYR A 115 -15.51 -1.55 -17.29
#